data_AF-A0A382W4C4-F1
#
_entry.id   AF-A0A382W4C4-F1
#
_cell.length_a   1.000
_cell.length_b   1.000
_cell.length_c   1.000
_cell.angle_alpha   90.00
_cell.angle_beta   90.00
_cell.angle_gamma   90.00
#
_symmetry.space_group_name_H-M   'P 1'
#
loop_
_entity.id
_entity.type
_entity.pdbx_description
1 polymer ?
#
loop_
_entity_poly.entity_id
_entity_poly.type
_entity_poly.pdbx_seq_one_letter_code
_entity_poly.pdbx_strand_id
1 'polypeptide(L)'
;MIKSILKKLFIKLSKIMGYEIIDQNDFSSPTLDKELNQDLSTLNYKSIVLPLGEVKISRKVKSILVLFRTNSNIEIWDQNKKRLFELPKIEYTLRSLNSLLRSINYCKKKYQTVKIKLMIIDDNSDEINLNKIKSLNIKNDFDINVIKLNHEKYRKLIKEQKN
;
A
#
# COMPACT_ATOMS: atom_id res chain seq x y z
N MET A 1 -3.33 -23.38 -20.62
CA MET A 1 -3.45 -22.67 -21.91
C MET A 1 -4.60 -21.65 -21.95
N ILE A 2 -5.84 -22.02 -21.61
CA ILE A 2 -7.03 -21.12 -21.65
C ILE A 2 -6.89 -19.85 -20.79
N LYS A 3 -6.26 -19.95 -19.62
CA LYS A 3 -6.00 -18.79 -18.74
C LYS A 3 -5.10 -17.71 -19.37
N SER A 4 -4.20 -18.05 -20.30
CA SER A 4 -3.30 -17.06 -20.92
C SER A 4 -3.98 -16.26 -22.03
N ILE A 5 -4.92 -16.87 -22.76
CA ILE A 5 -5.69 -16.20 -23.82
C ILE A 5 -6.67 -15.19 -23.20
N LEU A 6 -7.41 -15.60 -22.16
CA LEU A 6 -8.29 -14.73 -21.39
C LEU A 6 -7.53 -13.55 -20.76
N LYS A 7 -6.35 -13.81 -20.16
CA LYS A 7 -5.48 -12.76 -19.61
C LYS A 7 -5.05 -11.76 -20.68
N LYS A 8 -4.63 -12.22 -21.86
CA LYS A 8 -4.24 -11.36 -22.98
C LYS A 8 -5.40 -10.49 -23.49
N LEU A 9 -6.59 -11.07 -23.60
CA LEU A 9 -7.79 -10.34 -24.03
C LEU A 9 -8.18 -9.27 -23.00
N PHE A 10 -8.16 -9.61 -21.71
CA PHE A 10 -8.41 -8.67 -20.62
C PHE A 10 -7.43 -7.49 -20.64
N ILE A 11 -6.12 -7.75 -20.77
CA ILE A 11 -5.10 -6.69 -20.86
C ILE A 11 -5.36 -5.76 -22.05
N LYS A 12 -5.74 -6.31 -23.21
CA LYS A 12 -6.08 -5.51 -24.40
C LYS A 12 -7.31 -4.63 -24.15
N LEU A 13 -8.37 -5.20 -23.59
CA LEU A 13 -9.60 -4.46 -23.26
C LEU A 13 -9.33 -3.35 -22.25
N SER A 14 -8.57 -3.61 -21.19
CA SER A 14 -8.19 -2.59 -20.21
C SER A 14 -7.37 -1.46 -20.84
N LYS A 15 -6.44 -1.77 -21.76
CA LYS A 15 -5.69 -0.75 -22.52
C LYS A 15 -6.59 0.12 -23.38
N ILE A 16 -7.58 -0.47 -24.07
CA ILE A 16 -8.59 0.28 -24.86
C ILE A 16 -9.42 1.19 -23.95
N MET A 17 -9.80 0.72 -22.77
CA MET A 17 -10.51 1.51 -21.76
C MET A 17 -9.63 2.58 -21.06
N GLY A 18 -8.37 2.73 -21.47
CA GLY A 18 -7.47 3.74 -20.93
C GLY A 18 -6.70 3.33 -19.68
N TYR A 19 -6.76 2.06 -19.26
CA TYR A 19 -5.99 1.53 -18.14
C TYR A 19 -4.71 0.85 -18.61
N GLU A 20 -3.59 1.15 -17.94
CA GLU A 20 -2.34 0.43 -18.11
C GLU A 20 -2.21 -0.59 -16.98
N ILE A 21 -2.20 -1.88 -17.32
CA ILE A 21 -2.02 -2.96 -16.35
C ILE A 21 -0.53 -3.25 -16.24
N ILE A 22 -0.02 -3.11 -15.02
CA ILE A 22 1.34 -3.47 -14.63
C ILE A 22 1.21 -4.70 -13.73
N ASP A 23 1.61 -5.88 -14.23
CA ASP A 23 1.75 -7.09 -13.42
C ASP A 23 3.14 -7.10 -12.75
N GLN A 24 3.49 -8.08 -11.92
CA GLN A 24 4.87 -8.24 -11.43
C GLN A 24 5.84 -8.21 -12.63
N ASN A 25 6.45 -7.06 -12.86
CA ASN A 25 7.32 -6.82 -14.00
C ASN A 25 8.60 -7.64 -13.83
N ASP A 26 9.18 -8.05 -14.96
CA ASP A 26 10.56 -8.51 -14.99
C ASP A 26 11.45 -7.30 -14.68
N PHE A 27 11.81 -7.14 -13.40
CA PHE A 27 12.72 -6.08 -12.96
C PHE A 27 14.12 -6.41 -13.51
N SER A 28 14.57 -5.71 -14.54
CA SER A 28 15.95 -5.78 -14.98
C SER A 28 16.78 -4.74 -14.23
N SER A 29 17.97 -5.13 -13.76
CA SER A 29 18.96 -4.17 -13.27
C SER A 29 19.48 -3.39 -14.49
N PRO A 30 19.29 -2.06 -14.56
CA PRO A 30 19.72 -1.29 -15.73
C PRO A 30 21.26 -1.20 -15.85
N THR A 31 21.99 -1.57 -14.81
CA THR A 31 23.44 -1.36 -14.69
C THR A 31 24.28 -2.64 -14.63
N LEU A 32 23.65 -3.82 -14.56
CA LEU A 32 24.36 -5.09 -14.46
C LEU A 32 23.66 -6.09 -15.38
N ASP A 33 24.39 -6.68 -16.34
CA ASP A 33 23.95 -7.81 -17.18
C ASP A 33 23.73 -9.09 -16.35
N LYS A 34 22.85 -9.03 -15.36
CA LYS A 34 22.51 -10.12 -14.44
C LYS A 34 21.02 -10.16 -14.16
N GLU A 35 20.46 -11.37 -14.11
CA GLU A 35 19.06 -11.61 -13.81
C GLU A 35 18.77 -11.44 -12.31
N LEU A 36 17.56 -10.94 -11.99
CA LEU A 36 17.11 -10.56 -10.63
C LEU A 36 17.16 -11.70 -9.60
N ASN A 37 17.15 -12.94 -10.06
CA ASN A 37 17.09 -14.13 -9.22
C ASN A 37 18.47 -14.50 -8.61
N GLN A 38 19.52 -13.78 -8.97
CA GLN A 38 20.87 -13.99 -8.45
C GLN A 38 21.11 -13.10 -7.22
N ASP A 39 21.45 -13.72 -6.08
CA ASP A 39 21.84 -12.99 -4.88
C ASP A 39 23.15 -12.23 -5.11
N LEU A 40 23.12 -10.91 -4.89
CA LEU A 40 24.27 -10.03 -5.04
C LEU A 40 25.00 -9.81 -3.71
N SER A 41 24.41 -10.27 -2.62
CA SER A 41 25.02 -10.29 -1.30
C SER A 41 25.91 -11.52 -1.17
N THR A 42 27.08 -11.35 -0.55
CA THR A 42 27.92 -12.46 -0.13
C THR A 42 28.15 -12.31 1.35
N LEU A 43 27.77 -13.34 2.12
CA LEU A 43 27.82 -13.36 3.57
C LEU A 43 29.20 -12.90 4.08
N ASN A 44 29.22 -11.94 5.00
CA ASN A 44 30.41 -11.31 5.61
C ASN A 44 31.31 -10.46 4.69
N TYR A 45 30.95 -10.26 3.42
CA TYR A 45 31.73 -9.43 2.49
C TYR A 45 30.94 -8.24 1.92
N LYS A 46 29.67 -8.44 1.54
CA LYS A 46 28.82 -7.37 1.00
C LYS A 46 27.34 -7.69 1.21
N SER A 47 26.59 -6.68 1.61
CA SER A 47 25.12 -6.68 1.62
C SER A 47 24.67 -5.60 0.67
N ILE A 48 24.17 -5.98 -0.50
CA ILE A 48 23.75 -5.03 -1.53
C ILE A 48 22.24 -5.19 -1.70
N VAL A 49 21.49 -4.21 -1.19
CA VAL A 49 20.06 -4.07 -1.43
C VAL A 49 19.88 -3.13 -2.62
N LEU A 50 19.63 -3.71 -3.80
CA LEU A 50 19.36 -2.92 -5.00
C LEU A 50 17.91 -2.42 -5.01
N PRO A 51 17.67 -1.13 -5.35
CA PRO A 51 16.33 -0.66 -5.65
C PRO A 51 15.86 -1.38 -6.93
N LEU A 52 14.71 -2.05 -6.80
CA LEU A 52 14.14 -2.99 -7.76
C LEU A 52 13.74 -2.31 -9.08
N GLY A 53 14.55 -2.52 -10.13
CA GLY A 53 14.26 -2.37 -11.57
C GLY A 53 13.70 -1.04 -12.10
N GLU A 54 13.75 -0.88 -13.43
CA GLU A 54 13.15 0.27 -14.12
C GLU A 54 11.76 -0.11 -14.66
N VAL A 55 10.72 0.60 -14.23
CA VAL A 55 9.40 0.52 -14.86
C VAL A 55 9.21 1.76 -15.72
N LYS A 56 9.24 1.58 -17.05
CA LYS A 56 8.99 2.67 -18.00
C LYS A 56 7.52 3.08 -17.92
N ILE A 57 7.26 4.21 -17.27
CA ILE A 57 5.93 4.81 -17.21
C ILE A 57 5.68 5.53 -18.54
N SER A 58 4.75 5.02 -19.35
CA SER A 58 4.41 5.60 -20.66
C SER A 58 3.45 6.79 -20.55
N ARG A 59 2.78 6.96 -19.40
CA ARG A 59 1.71 7.97 -19.20
C ARG A 59 1.96 8.82 -17.95
N LYS A 60 1.79 10.14 -18.09
CA LYS A 60 1.92 11.08 -16.96
C LYS A 60 0.89 10.80 -15.87
N VAL A 61 1.36 10.56 -14.64
CA VAL A 61 0.50 10.41 -13.46
C VAL A 61 -0.18 11.74 -13.15
N LYS A 62 -1.52 11.76 -13.15
CA LYS A 62 -2.33 12.94 -12.80
C LYS A 62 -2.81 12.93 -11.35
N SER A 63 -3.03 11.73 -10.79
CA SER A 63 -3.54 11.58 -9.43
C SER A 63 -3.16 10.25 -8.82
N ILE A 64 -3.08 10.20 -7.49
CA ILE A 64 -2.80 9.02 -6.68
C ILE A 64 -3.90 8.88 -5.61
N LEU A 65 -4.53 7.71 -5.56
CA LEU A 65 -5.41 7.31 -4.45
C LEU A 65 -4.63 6.35 -3.54
N VAL A 66 -4.45 6.74 -2.28
CA VAL A 66 -3.81 5.91 -1.26
C VAL A 66 -4.89 5.36 -0.34
N LEU A 67 -4.97 4.03 -0.25
CA LEU A 67 -5.87 3.33 0.66
C LEU A 67 -5.08 2.80 1.86
N PHE A 68 -5.20 3.47 3.01
CA PHE A 68 -4.55 3.06 4.25
C PHE A 68 -5.55 2.27 5.10
N ARG A 69 -5.48 0.95 5.02
CA ARG A 69 -6.32 0.05 5.81
C ARG A 69 -5.69 -0.21 7.16
N THR A 70 -6.43 -0.02 8.25
CA THR A 70 -5.90 -0.21 9.60
C THR A 70 -6.96 -0.78 10.55
N ASN A 71 -6.50 -1.27 11.68
CA ASN A 71 -7.29 -1.76 12.80
C ASN A 71 -6.43 -1.63 14.08
N SER A 72 -6.96 -1.05 15.15
CA SER A 72 -6.26 -0.91 16.43
C SER A 72 -6.37 -2.12 17.37
N ASN A 73 -7.31 -3.03 17.13
CA ASN A 73 -7.59 -4.19 17.98
C ASN A 73 -6.65 -5.36 17.69
N ILE A 74 -6.37 -6.11 18.76
CA ILE A 74 -5.41 -7.22 18.79
C ILE A 74 -5.96 -8.45 18.03
N GLU A 75 -7.27 -8.65 18.04
CA GLU A 75 -7.90 -9.95 17.78
C GLU A 75 -8.18 -10.32 16.31
N ILE A 76 -7.66 -9.59 15.32
CA ILE A 76 -8.02 -9.89 13.91
C ILE A 76 -7.08 -10.93 13.27
N TRP A 77 -6.00 -11.37 13.92
CA TRP A 77 -5.10 -12.37 13.38
C TRP A 77 -4.49 -13.21 14.50
N ASP A 78 -4.40 -14.54 14.32
CA ASP A 78 -3.68 -15.49 15.17
C ASP A 78 -2.19 -15.15 15.25
N GLN A 79 -1.86 -14.10 15.98
CA GLN A 79 -0.53 -13.51 15.98
C GLN A 79 0.24 -14.02 17.20
N ASN A 80 0.73 -15.25 17.10
CA ASN A 80 1.59 -15.88 18.12
C ASN A 80 2.94 -15.15 18.32
N LYS A 81 3.31 -14.24 17.41
CA LYS A 81 4.54 -13.45 17.49
C LYS A 81 4.30 -12.14 18.21
N LYS A 82 5.13 -11.86 19.21
CA LYS A 82 5.21 -10.54 19.84
C LYS A 82 5.59 -9.47 18.81
N ARG A 83 5.07 -8.26 19.00
CA ARG A 83 5.43 -7.09 18.17
C ARG A 83 6.85 -6.63 18.51
N LEU A 84 7.58 -6.11 17.52
CA LEU A 84 8.99 -5.73 17.62
C LEU A 84 9.32 -4.82 18.83
N PHE A 85 8.42 -3.89 19.17
CA PHE A 85 8.58 -2.97 20.28
C PHE A 85 7.62 -3.23 21.44
N GLU A 86 6.86 -4.34 21.39
CA GLU A 86 5.85 -4.72 22.40
C GLU A 86 4.79 -3.65 22.75
N LEU A 87 4.69 -2.58 21.97
CA LEU A 87 3.70 -1.52 22.15
C LEU A 87 2.29 -1.94 21.69
N PRO A 88 1.23 -1.20 22.11
CA PRO A 88 -0.11 -1.34 21.56
C PRO A 88 -0.12 -1.14 20.03
N LYS A 89 -1.00 -1.86 19.32
CA LYS A 89 -1.10 -1.82 17.85
C LYS A 89 -1.36 -0.42 17.30
N ILE A 90 -2.05 0.43 18.06
CA ILE A 90 -2.28 1.84 17.71
C ILE A 90 -0.97 2.62 17.53
N GLU A 91 0.09 2.35 18.31
CA GLU A 91 1.38 3.04 18.17
C GLU A 91 2.01 2.80 16.80
N TYR A 92 1.94 1.58 16.30
CA TYR A 92 2.43 1.23 14.97
C TYR A 92 1.59 1.90 13.88
N THR A 93 0.26 1.92 14.07
CA THR A 93 -0.67 2.60 13.14
C THR A 93 -0.33 4.09 13.02
N LEU A 94 -0.16 4.77 14.16
CA LEU A 94 0.16 6.21 14.18
C LEU A 94 1.54 6.49 13.56
N ARG A 95 2.54 5.66 13.86
CA ARG A 95 3.89 5.80 13.27
C ARG A 95 3.88 5.58 11.76
N SER A 96 3.21 4.54 11.28
CA SER A 96 3.04 4.25 9.86
C SER A 96 2.29 5.37 9.15
N LEU A 97 1.19 5.86 9.74
CA LEU A 97 0.42 6.96 9.17
C LEU A 97 1.25 8.24 9.12
N ASN A 98 1.94 8.61 10.21
CA ASN A 98 2.81 9.80 10.23
C ASN A 98 3.92 9.73 9.18
N SER A 99 4.55 8.55 9.00
CA SER A 99 5.53 8.34 7.94
C SER A 99 4.91 8.56 6.55
N LEU A 100 3.74 7.96 6.30
CA LEU A 100 3.01 8.12 5.04
C LEU A 100 2.62 9.58 4.77
N LEU A 101 2.11 10.31 5.77
CA LEU A 101 1.76 11.73 5.64
C LEU A 101 2.99 12.57 5.24
N ARG A 102 4.15 12.31 5.85
CA ARG A 102 5.42 12.97 5.47
C ARG A 102 5.80 12.68 4.02
N SER A 103 5.68 11.43 3.59
CA SER A 103 5.94 11.05 2.19
C SER A 103 4.98 11.72 1.21
N ILE A 104 3.69 11.83 1.56
CA ILE A 104 2.69 12.52 0.74
C ILE A 104 3.03 14.01 0.64
N ASN A 105 3.34 14.67 1.75
CA ASN A 105 3.73 16.08 1.76
C ASN A 105 4.99 16.35 0.93
N TYR A 106 5.99 15.47 1.05
CA TYR A 106 7.19 15.52 0.20
C TYR A 106 6.83 15.38 -1.29
N CYS A 107 5.97 14.41 -1.62
CA CYS A 107 5.50 14.19 -3.00
C CYS A 107 4.76 15.41 -3.55
N LYS A 108 3.85 16.01 -2.78
CA LYS A 108 3.12 17.22 -3.17
C LYS A 108 4.06 18.40 -3.43
N LYS A 109 5.06 18.60 -2.54
CA LYS A 109 6.05 19.68 -2.70
C LYS A 109 6.85 19.51 -3.99
N LYS A 110 7.25 18.27 -4.30
CA LYS A 110 8.03 17.94 -5.50
C LYS A 110 7.20 17.93 -6.78
N TYR A 111 5.94 17.50 -6.71
CA TYR A 111 5.05 17.28 -7.84
C TYR A 111 3.69 17.96 -7.63
N GLN A 112 3.68 19.29 -7.69
CA GLN A 112 2.51 20.13 -7.39
C GLN A 112 1.27 19.84 -8.25
N THR A 113 1.47 19.24 -9.44
CA THR A 113 0.37 18.92 -10.38
C THR A 113 -0.31 17.57 -10.10
N VAL A 114 0.28 16.71 -9.27
CA VAL A 114 -0.26 15.39 -8.95
C VAL A 114 -1.24 15.52 -7.79
N LYS A 115 -2.53 15.21 -8.04
CA LYS A 115 -3.55 15.21 -6.99
C LYS A 115 -3.44 13.95 -6.14
N ILE A 116 -3.27 14.10 -4.82
CA ILE A 116 -3.19 12.95 -3.91
C ILE A 116 -4.39 12.94 -2.99
N LYS A 117 -5.08 11.79 -2.92
CA LYS A 117 -6.18 11.54 -2.00
C LYS A 117 -5.81 10.38 -1.08
N LEU A 118 -5.95 10.57 0.23
CA LEU A 118 -5.74 9.53 1.23
C LEU A 118 -7.09 9.09 1.80
N MET A 119 -7.36 7.80 1.76
CA MET A 119 -8.53 7.19 2.40
C MET A 119 -8.04 6.22 3.47
N ILE A 120 -8.31 6.56 4.73
CA ILE A 120 -8.03 5.73 5.88
C ILE A 120 -9.28 4.89 6.14
N ILE A 121 -9.16 3.57 5.98
CA ILE A 121 -10.24 2.62 6.19
C ILE A 121 -9.94 1.89 7.49
N ASP A 122 -10.68 2.26 8.53
CA ASP A 122 -10.53 1.73 9.86
C ASP A 122 -11.47 0.54 10.10
N ASP A 123 -10.92 -0.56 10.58
CA ASP A 123 -11.61 -1.81 10.84
C ASP A 123 -11.72 -2.03 12.35
N ASN A 124 -12.87 -1.62 12.88
CA ASN A 124 -13.33 -1.84 14.27
C ASN A 124 -12.45 -1.21 15.38
N SER A 125 -11.72 -0.12 15.13
CA SER A 125 -11.00 0.57 16.21
C SER A 125 -11.95 1.28 17.17
N ASP A 126 -11.56 1.33 18.45
CA ASP A 126 -12.27 2.12 19.46
C ASP A 126 -12.26 3.62 19.14
N GLU A 127 -13.16 4.38 19.76
CA GLU A 127 -13.27 5.82 19.49
C GLU A 127 -12.03 6.62 19.90
N ILE A 128 -11.35 6.18 20.96
CA ILE A 128 -10.13 6.83 21.47
C ILE A 128 -9.02 6.75 20.42
N ASN A 129 -8.79 5.57 19.86
CA ASN A 129 -7.79 5.30 18.84
C ASN A 129 -8.17 5.95 17.50
N LEU A 130 -9.45 5.94 17.15
CA LEU A 130 -9.92 6.65 15.97
C LEU A 130 -9.69 8.17 16.08
N ASN A 131 -9.91 8.74 17.27
CA ASN A 131 -9.64 10.15 17.53
C ASN A 131 -8.14 10.48 17.43
N LYS A 132 -7.25 9.58 17.89
CA LYS A 132 -5.80 9.71 17.68
C LYS A 132 -5.42 9.69 16.19
N ILE A 133 -6.06 8.85 15.39
CA ILE A 133 -5.85 8.82 13.93
C ILE A 133 -6.33 10.12 13.29
N LYS A 134 -7.52 10.60 13.67
CA LYS A 134 -8.08 11.86 13.14
C LYS A 134 -7.25 13.09 13.52
N SER A 135 -6.66 13.12 14.70
CA SER A 135 -5.86 14.28 15.15
C SER A 135 -4.57 14.48 14.34
N LEU A 136 -3.99 13.40 13.81
CA LEU A 136 -2.85 13.48 12.89
C LEU A 136 -3.20 14.15 11.55
N ASN A 137 -4.47 14.12 11.15
CA ASN A 137 -4.92 14.66 9.87
C ASN A 137 -5.00 16.19 9.86
N ILE A 138 -5.27 16.81 11.00
CA ILE A 138 -5.54 18.26 11.14
C ILE A 138 -4.37 19.12 10.60
N LYS A 139 -3.15 18.58 10.58
CA LYS A 139 -1.95 19.31 10.18
C LYS A 139 -1.63 19.27 8.69
N ASN A 140 -2.46 18.63 7.85
CA ASN A 140 -2.15 18.40 6.45
C ASN A 140 -3.11 19.16 5.51
N ASP A 141 -2.57 19.58 4.37
CA ASP A 141 -3.23 20.44 3.37
C ASP A 141 -3.82 19.63 2.19
N PHE A 142 -4.19 18.36 2.39
CA PHE A 142 -4.72 17.50 1.33
C PHE A 142 -5.93 16.68 1.79
N ASP A 143 -6.68 16.15 0.81
CA ASP A 143 -7.91 15.39 1.05
C ASP A 143 -7.61 14.07 1.77
N ILE A 144 -7.94 14.03 3.06
CA ILE A 144 -7.86 12.85 3.92
C ILE A 144 -9.26 12.51 4.39
N ASN A 145 -9.73 11.31 4.03
CA ASN A 145 -11.02 10.79 4.50
C ASN A 145 -10.79 9.60 5.42
N VAL A 146 -11.40 9.64 6.61
CA VAL A 146 -11.40 8.51 7.55
C VAL A 146 -12.78 7.86 7.51
N ILE A 147 -12.83 6.58 7.16
CA ILE A 147 -14.06 5.82 6.99
C ILE A 147 -13.98 4.58 7.88
N LYS A 148 -15.01 4.35 8.71
CA LYS A 148 -15.17 3.07 9.42
C LYS A 148 -15.67 2.02 8.44
N LEU A 149 -15.06 0.84 8.46
CA LEU A 149 -15.50 -0.30 7.67
C LEU A 149 -16.89 -0.74 8.14
N ASN A 150 -17.85 -0.76 7.22
CA ASN A 150 -19.19 -1.26 7.49
C ASN A 150 -19.24 -2.77 7.21
N HIS A 151 -19.10 -3.59 8.24
CA HIS A 151 -19.15 -5.06 8.12
C HIS A 151 -20.52 -5.57 7.65
N GLU A 152 -21.61 -4.94 8.08
CA GLU A 152 -22.98 -5.31 7.69
C GLU A 152 -23.16 -5.30 6.16
N LYS A 153 -22.60 -4.28 5.50
CA LYS A 153 -22.65 -4.15 4.04
C LYS A 153 -22.04 -5.36 3.33
N TYR A 154 -21.06 -6.01 3.93
CA TYR A 154 -20.30 -7.09 3.31
C TYR A 154 -20.62 -8.48 3.87
N ARG A 155 -21.50 -8.60 4.87
CA ARG A 155 -21.87 -9.89 5.49
C ARG A 155 -22.42 -10.92 4.49
N LYS A 156 -23.11 -10.46 3.44
CA LYS A 156 -23.62 -11.33 2.36
C LYS A 156 -22.56 -11.74 1.33
N LEU A 157 -21.45 -11.01 1.26
CA LEU A 157 -20.38 -11.20 0.26
C LEU A 157 -19.18 -11.94 0.84
N ILE A 158 -18.91 -11.76 2.13
CA ILE A 158 -17.78 -12.34 2.85
C ILE A 158 -18.33 -13.37 3.83
N LYS A 159 -17.84 -14.61 3.76
CA LYS A 159 -18.20 -15.64 4.73
C LYS A 159 -17.71 -15.23 6.12
N GLU A 160 -18.55 -15.50 7.12
CA GLU A 160 -18.19 -15.34 8.52
C GLU A 160 -16.94 -16.16 8.82
N GLN A 161 -15.94 -15.51 9.43
CA GLN A 161 -14.71 -16.18 9.83
C GLN A 161 -14.93 -16.74 11.23
N LYS A 162 -14.58 -18.01 11.41
CA LYS A 162 -14.50 -18.61 12.75
C LYS A 162 -13.16 -18.21 13.34
N ASN A 163 -13.19 -17.37 14.36
CA ASN A 163 -12.05 -17.16 15.26
C ASN A 163 -12.05 -18.27 16.32
#